data_AF-A0A843C2F4-F1
#
_entry.id   AF-A0A843C2F4-F1
#
_cell.length_a   1.000
_cell.length_b   1.000
_cell.length_c   1.000
_cell.angle_alpha   90.00
_cell.angle_beta   90.00
_cell.angle_gamma   90.00
#
_symmetry.space_group_name_H-M   'P 1'
#
loop_
_entity.id
_entity.type
_entity.pdbx_description
1 polymer ?
#
loop_
_entity_poly.entity_id
_entity_poly.type
_entity_poly.pdbx_seq_one_letter_code
_entity_poly.pdbx_strand_id
1 'polypeptide(L)'
;MWLSVPFRIQSKNDCGPTSLRMVLEFFGEEHDEEEIRNLAGTAPNGGTWTIGIAYASQTLGFQTEFYTKSIDMGNMTAAEHAKKEQDLDNAKVQLRSIQKKA
;
A
#
# COMPACT_ATOMS: atom_id res chain seq x y z
N MET A 1 -19.20 12.88 16.53
CA MET A 1 -18.27 13.68 15.73
C MET A 1 -18.34 13.15 14.31
N TRP A 2 -18.62 13.99 13.31
CA TRP A 2 -18.59 13.57 11.91
C TRP A 2 -17.19 13.86 11.37
N LEU A 3 -16.54 12.84 10.82
CA LEU A 3 -15.23 13.02 10.19
C LEU A 3 -15.46 13.57 8.78
N SER A 4 -14.81 14.69 8.46
CA SER A 4 -14.84 15.27 7.11
C SER A 4 -13.86 14.52 6.22
N VAL A 5 -14.21 13.29 5.83
CA VAL A 5 -13.36 12.46 4.98
C VAL A 5 -13.49 12.92 3.53
N PRO A 6 -12.38 13.24 2.84
CA PRO A 6 -12.41 13.59 1.43
C PRO A 6 -12.72 12.34 0.60
N PHE A 7 -13.84 12.36 -0.11
CA PHE A 7 -14.21 11.26 -1.03
C PHE A 7 -13.68 11.55 -2.43
N ARG A 8 -12.92 10.61 -2.98
CA ARG A 8 -12.36 10.68 -4.34
C ARG A 8 -12.94 9.58 -5.22
N ILE A 9 -13.19 9.93 -6.49
CA ILE A 9 -13.60 8.97 -7.51
C ILE A 9 -12.34 8.26 -8.00
N GLN A 10 -12.33 6.93 -7.94
CA GLN A 10 -11.21 6.14 -8.42
C GLN A 10 -11.26 5.90 -9.93
N SER A 11 -10.09 5.80 -10.54
CA SER A 11 -9.89 5.23 -11.87
C SER A 11 -10.06 3.69 -11.86
N LYS A 12 -10.10 3.07 -13.04
CA LYS A 12 -10.35 1.62 -13.17
C LYS A 12 -9.23 0.83 -12.48
N ASN A 13 -9.61 0.00 -11.50
CA ASN A 13 -8.75 -0.85 -10.67
C ASN A 13 -7.85 -0.11 -9.64
N ASP A 14 -7.80 1.23 -9.63
CA ASP A 14 -6.96 2.01 -8.69
C ASP A 14 -7.59 2.20 -7.29
N CYS A 15 -8.31 1.19 -6.78
CA CYS A 15 -8.97 1.28 -5.48
C CYS A 15 -7.98 1.47 -4.33
N GLY A 16 -6.81 0.81 -4.39
CA GLY A 16 -5.75 0.93 -3.39
C GLY A 16 -5.16 2.35 -3.33
N PRO A 17 -4.57 2.86 -4.43
CA PRO A 17 -4.00 4.21 -4.49
C PRO A 17 -5.00 5.31 -4.14
N THR A 18 -6.24 5.20 -4.65
CA THR A 18 -7.30 6.17 -4.32
C THR A 18 -7.64 6.13 -2.82
N SER A 19 -7.67 4.95 -2.21
CA SER A 19 -7.92 4.82 -0.76
C SER A 19 -6.81 5.47 0.05
N LEU A 20 -5.54 5.26 -0.32
CA LEU A 20 -4.42 5.91 0.35
C LEU A 20 -4.50 7.44 0.22
N ARG A 21 -4.82 7.94 -0.99
CA ARG A 21 -5.01 9.38 -1.23
C ARG A 21 -6.04 10.02 -0.30
N MET A 22 -7.20 9.37 -0.13
CA MET A 22 -8.25 9.88 0.76
C MET A 22 -7.79 9.94 2.23
N VAL A 23 -6.99 8.96 2.67
CA VAL A 23 -6.41 8.95 4.03
C VAL A 23 -5.38 10.06 4.20
N LEU A 24 -4.48 10.23 3.24
CA LEU A 24 -3.45 11.28 3.27
C LEU A 24 -4.10 12.67 3.32
N GLU A 25 -5.09 12.91 2.44
CA GLU A 25 -5.80 14.18 2.37
C GLU A 25 -6.60 14.47 3.65
N PHE A 26 -7.15 13.43 4.30
CA PHE A 26 -7.79 13.57 5.61
C PHE A 26 -6.83 14.10 6.69
N PHE A 27 -5.52 13.76 6.59
CA PHE A 27 -4.48 14.27 7.49
C PHE A 27 -3.83 15.58 7.00
N GLY A 28 -4.29 16.15 5.88
CA GLY A 28 -3.78 17.40 5.33
C GLY A 28 -2.57 17.23 4.40
N GLU A 29 -2.24 16.00 3.99
CA GLU A 29 -1.21 15.74 2.99
C GLU A 29 -1.85 15.60 1.60
N GLU A 30 -1.53 16.53 0.70
CA GLU A 30 -2.02 16.52 -0.67
C GLU A 30 -0.99 15.87 -1.60
N HIS A 31 -1.42 14.78 -2.26
CA HIS A 31 -0.64 14.05 -3.24
C HIS A 31 -1.45 13.79 -4.50
N ASP A 32 -0.78 13.78 -5.65
CA ASP A 32 -1.41 13.41 -6.90
C ASP A 32 -1.60 11.89 -7.02
N GLU A 33 -2.61 11.49 -7.78
CA GLU A 33 -2.93 10.07 -7.95
C GLU A 33 -1.80 9.31 -8.65
N GLU A 34 -1.08 9.96 -9.56
CA GLU A 34 0.00 9.33 -10.31
C GLU A 34 1.25 9.09 -9.43
N GLU A 35 1.62 10.05 -8.58
CA GLU A 35 2.66 9.88 -7.55
C GLU A 35 2.36 8.68 -6.65
N ILE A 36 1.14 8.60 -6.09
CA ILE A 36 0.77 7.48 -5.21
C ILE A 36 0.80 6.16 -5.99
N ARG A 37 0.31 6.14 -7.24
CA ARG A 37 0.35 4.93 -8.08
C ARG A 37 1.78 4.46 -8.34
N ASN A 38 2.68 5.39 -8.62
CA ASN A 38 4.10 5.12 -8.88
C ASN A 38 4.79 4.61 -7.62
N LEU A 39 4.61 5.28 -6.48
CA LEU A 39 5.15 4.84 -5.19
C LEU A 39 4.62 3.46 -4.79
N ALA A 40 3.34 3.20 -5.03
CA ALA A 40 2.73 1.91 -4.69
C ALA A 40 3.08 0.78 -5.66
N GLY A 41 3.84 1.05 -6.74
CA GLY A 41 4.17 0.06 -7.76
C GLY A 41 2.93 -0.49 -8.45
N THR A 42 1.94 0.37 -8.71
CA THR A 42 0.68 0.00 -9.35
C THR A 42 0.95 -0.48 -10.78
N ALA A 43 0.45 -1.67 -11.11
CA ALA A 43 0.61 -2.23 -12.44
C ALA A 43 -0.15 -1.40 -13.49
N PRO A 44 0.23 -1.45 -14.78
CA PRO A 44 -0.45 -0.68 -15.83
C PRO A 44 -1.95 -0.99 -15.98
N ASN A 45 -2.39 -2.17 -15.54
CA ASN A 45 -3.81 -2.55 -15.50
C ASN A 45 -4.58 -2.01 -14.28
N GLY A 46 -3.93 -1.18 -13.45
CA GLY A 46 -4.44 -0.61 -12.21
C GLY A 46 -4.37 -1.54 -10.99
N GLY A 47 -3.79 -2.74 -11.12
CA GLY A 47 -3.63 -3.64 -9.98
C GLY A 47 -2.56 -3.14 -8.99
N THR A 48 -2.95 -2.93 -7.74
CA THR A 48 -2.03 -2.56 -6.66
C THR A 48 -2.12 -3.55 -5.52
N TRP A 49 -0.97 -4.04 -5.07
CA TRP A 49 -0.89 -4.93 -3.92
C TRP A 49 -0.89 -4.14 -2.62
N THR A 50 -1.50 -4.68 -1.56
CA THR A 50 -1.56 -4.03 -0.24
C THR A 50 -0.17 -3.69 0.31
N ILE A 51 0.84 -4.50 0.01
CA ILE A 51 2.23 -4.22 0.40
C ILE A 51 2.80 -2.99 -0.30
N GLY A 52 2.41 -2.74 -1.56
CA GLY A 52 2.80 -1.54 -2.29
C GLY A 52 2.19 -0.29 -1.67
N ILE A 53 0.93 -0.37 -1.22
CA ILE A 53 0.29 0.72 -0.45
C ILE A 53 1.04 1.00 0.85
N ALA A 54 1.45 -0.04 1.58
CA ALA A 54 2.22 0.12 2.81
C ALA A 54 3.58 0.79 2.53
N TYR A 55 4.27 0.36 1.48
CA TYR A 55 5.53 0.98 1.06
C TYR A 55 5.37 2.44 0.66
N ALA A 56 4.31 2.78 -0.10
CA ALA A 56 4.00 4.16 -0.48
C ALA A 56 3.78 5.04 0.75
N SER A 57 2.92 4.60 1.68
CA SER A 57 2.66 5.30 2.94
C SER A 57 3.95 5.55 3.74
N GLN A 58 4.82 4.53 3.86
CA GLN A 58 6.08 4.68 4.57
C GLN A 58 7.06 5.63 3.86
N THR A 59 7.13 5.56 2.53
CA THR A 59 7.96 6.46 1.72
C THR A 59 7.52 7.92 1.84
N LEU A 60 6.22 8.15 2.02
CA LEU A 60 5.63 9.46 2.31
C LEU A 60 5.84 9.93 3.77
N GLY A 61 6.61 9.17 4.58
CA GLY A 61 7.00 9.58 5.93
C GLY A 61 6.07 9.09 7.05
N PHE A 62 5.06 8.27 6.73
CA PHE A 62 4.13 7.76 7.74
C PHE A 62 4.66 6.50 8.42
N GLN A 63 4.48 6.42 9.73
CA GLN A 63 4.68 5.17 10.46
C GLN A 63 3.66 4.14 9.96
N THR A 64 4.15 3.08 9.32
CA THR A 64 3.31 2.09 8.65
C THR A 64 3.63 0.69 9.15
N GLU A 65 2.60 -0.08 9.48
CA GLU A 65 2.70 -1.50 9.81
C GLU A 65 1.84 -2.29 8.81
N PHE A 66 2.36 -3.43 8.32
CA PHE A 66 1.66 -4.28 7.37
C PHE A 66 1.37 -5.65 7.98
N TYR A 67 0.11 -6.05 7.89
CA TYR A 67 -0.40 -7.28 8.47
C TYR A 67 -0.99 -8.17 7.38
N THR A 68 -0.55 -9.43 7.34
CA THR A 68 -1.10 -10.44 6.44
C THR A 68 -1.28 -11.79 7.13
N LYS A 69 -2.22 -12.59 6.61
CA LYS A 69 -2.45 -13.99 7.01
C LYS A 69 -1.77 -14.98 6.07
N SER A 70 -1.35 -14.54 4.88
CA SER A 70 -0.68 -15.35 3.86
C SER A 70 0.32 -14.49 3.10
N ILE A 71 1.53 -15.02 2.91
CA ILE A 71 2.55 -14.44 2.03
C ILE A 71 2.27 -14.81 0.55
N ASP A 72 1.19 -15.56 0.28
CA ASP A 72 0.76 -15.94 -1.07
C ASP A 72 0.27 -14.71 -1.86
N MET A 73 1.24 -13.90 -2.30
CA MET A 73 1.11 -12.81 -3.24
C MET A 73 1.10 -13.46 -4.62
N GLY A 74 -0.09 -13.82 -5.09
CA GLY A 74 -0.30 -14.76 -6.20
C GLY A 74 0.63 -14.61 -7.41
N ASN A 75 0.95 -15.73 -8.04
CA ASN A 75 1.72 -15.88 -9.29
C ASN A 75 2.94 -14.95 -9.48
N MET A 76 3.60 -14.53 -8.40
CA MET A 76 4.94 -13.96 -8.49
C MET A 76 5.94 -15.12 -8.51
N THR A 77 6.93 -15.03 -9.40
CA THR A 77 8.03 -16.00 -9.43
C THR A 77 8.87 -15.84 -8.15
N ALA A 78 9.52 -16.92 -7.71
CA ALA A 78 10.36 -16.90 -6.49
C ALA A 78 11.45 -15.80 -6.51
N ALA A 79 11.91 -15.40 -7.70
CA ALA A 79 12.87 -14.31 -7.87
C ALA A 79 12.26 -12.92 -7.61
N GLU A 80 11.00 -12.71 -7.99
CA GLU A 80 10.28 -11.45 -7.72
C GLU A 80 9.90 -11.33 -6.25
N HIS A 81 9.68 -12.46 -5.57
CA HIS A 81 9.47 -12.51 -4.13
C HIS A 81 10.73 -12.09 -3.35
N ALA A 82 11.87 -12.71 -3.67
CA ALA A 82 13.13 -12.43 -2.98
C ALA A 82 13.58 -10.97 -3.14
N LYS A 83 13.35 -10.38 -4.33
CA LYS A 83 13.70 -8.99 -4.59
C LYS A 83 12.79 -8.02 -3.80
N LYS A 84 11.49 -8.31 -3.73
CA LYS A 84 10.55 -7.50 -2.93
C LYS A 84 10.76 -7.67 -1.43
N GLU A 85 11.08 -8.85 -0.93
CA GLU A 85 11.45 -9.03 0.48
C GLU A 85 12.70 -8.21 0.85
N GLN A 86 13.70 -8.20 -0.02
CA GLN A 86 14.89 -7.36 0.16
C GLN A 86 14.54 -5.86 0.14
N ASP A 87 13.66 -5.42 -0.76
CA ASP A 87 13.16 -4.05 -0.80
C ASP A 87 12.32 -3.70 0.45
N LEU A 88 11.61 -4.66 1.04
CA LEU A 88 10.83 -4.49 2.28
C LEU A 88 11.69 -4.39 3.53
N ASP A 89 12.75 -5.18 3.62
CA ASP A 89 13.75 -5.07 4.68
C ASP A 89 14.46 -3.72 4.62
N ASN A 90 14.76 -3.24 3.41
CA ASN A 90 15.32 -1.90 3.18
C ASN A 90 14.30 -0.79 3.53
N ALA A 91 13.01 -1.01 3.30
CA ALA A 91 11.95 -0.07 3.61
C ALA A 91 11.63 0.05 5.10
N LYS A 92 12.13 -0.85 5.97
CA LYS A 92 11.70 -0.99 7.38
C LYS A 92 10.19 -1.26 7.53
N VAL A 93 9.55 -1.92 6.56
CA VAL A 93 8.16 -2.37 6.73
C VAL A 93 8.18 -3.55 7.70
N GLN A 94 7.67 -3.36 8.93
CA GLN A 94 7.57 -4.48 9.87
C GLN A 94 6.43 -5.41 9.44
N LEU A 95 6.79 -6.53 8.83
CA LEU A 95 5.90 -7.65 8.57
C LEU A 95 5.53 -8.33 9.89
N ARG A 96 4.28 -8.22 10.31
CA ARG A 96 3.75 -9.00 11.45
C ARG A 96 2.71 -10.00 10.95
N SER A 97 2.98 -11.29 11.16
CA SER A 97 2.00 -12.34 10.93
C SER A 97 0.94 -12.27 12.03
N ILE A 98 -0.34 -12.19 11.65
CA ILE A 98 -1.43 -12.30 12.62
C ILE A 98 -1.58 -13.79 12.95
N GLN A 99 -1.06 -14.22 14.11
CA GLN A 99 -1.37 -15.55 14.63
C GLN A 99 -2.86 -15.62 15.01
N LYS A 100 -3.54 -16.64 14.50
CA LYS A 100 -4.94 -16.92 14.86
C LYS A 100 -4.97 -17.24 16.36
N LYS A 101 -5.70 -16.47 17.17
CA LYS A 101 -6.00 -16.90 18.55
C LYS A 101 -6.78 -18.21 18.46
N ALA A 102 -6.24 -19.26 19.08
CA ALA A 102 -6.92 -20.54 19.30
C ALA A 102 -8.10 -20.35 20.26
#